data_AF-A0A966YZZ9-F1
#
_entry.id   AF-A0A966YZZ9-F1
#
_cell.length_a   1.000
_cell.length_b   1.000
_cell.length_c   1.000
_cell.angle_alpha   90.00
_cell.angle_beta   90.00
_cell.angle_gamma   90.00
#
_symmetry.space_group_name_H-M   'P 1'
#
loop_
_entity.id
_entity.type
_entity.pdbx_description
1 polymer ?
#
loop_
_entity_poly.entity_id
_entity_poly.type
_entity_poly.pdbx_seq_one_letter_code
_entity_poly.pdbx_strand_id
1 'polypeptide(L)'
;MPLMKTKPTSPGRRSMVKVVNPDLHKGKPFAALVEPQFQKAGRNNNGHITTRHKGGGHKHHYRVVDFKRNDKDGVAAKVERLEYDP
;
A
#
# COMPACT_ATOMS: atom_id res chain seq x y z
N MET A 1 6.59 12.64 -7.27
CA MET A 1 5.79 12.78 -6.04
C MET A 1 6.36 13.95 -5.23
N PRO A 2 5.59 15.02 -4.99
CA PRO A 2 6.05 16.12 -4.15
C PRO A 2 6.14 15.72 -2.67
N LEU A 3 7.18 16.21 -1.99
CA LEU A 3 7.32 16.11 -0.54
C LEU A 3 6.79 17.38 0.13
N MET A 4 5.91 17.23 1.11
CA MET A 4 5.33 18.33 1.86
C MET A 4 5.87 18.34 3.30
N LYS A 5 6.55 19.42 3.67
CA LYS A 5 6.92 19.68 5.07
C LYS A 5 5.69 20.12 5.84
N THR A 6 5.45 19.54 7.02
CA THR A 6 4.30 19.92 7.86
C THR A 6 4.61 21.13 8.74
N LYS A 7 3.60 21.95 9.07
CA LYS A 7 3.76 23.02 10.06
C LYS A 7 4.14 22.42 11.44
N PRO A 8 5.10 23.01 12.17
CA PRO A 8 5.61 22.46 13.43
C PRO A 8 4.67 22.78 14.61
N THR A 9 3.45 22.26 14.58
CA THR A 9 2.44 22.50 15.62
C THR A 9 2.66 21.65 16.89
N SER A 10 3.54 20.66 16.84
CA SER A 10 3.93 19.82 17.98
C SER A 10 5.35 19.25 17.78
N PRO A 11 6.04 18.79 18.85
CA PRO A 11 7.39 18.22 18.73
C PRO A 11 7.48 17.06 17.74
N GLY A 12 6.51 16.14 17.76
CA GLY A 12 6.47 14.99 16.85
C GLY A 12 6.24 15.35 15.37
N ARG A 13 5.64 16.52 15.08
CA ARG A 13 5.42 16.99 13.69
C ARG A 13 6.57 17.82 13.13
N ARG A 14 7.50 18.30 13.96
CA ARG A 14 8.53 19.27 13.57
C ARG A 14 9.40 18.80 12.40
N SER A 15 9.80 17.53 12.43
CA SER A 15 10.64 16.90 11.39
C SER A 15 9.84 16.00 10.45
N MET A 16 8.51 15.99 10.56
CA MET A 16 7.66 15.15 9.72
C MET A 16 7.62 15.68 8.29
N VAL A 17 7.88 14.78 7.34
CA VAL A 17 7.70 15.03 5.91
C VAL A 17 6.64 14.05 5.40
N LYS A 18 5.66 14.56 4.66
CA LYS A 18 4.61 13.77 4.03
C LYS A 18 4.87 13.65 2.54
N VAL A 19 4.63 12.47 1.99
CA VAL A 19 4.49 12.31 0.55
C VAL A 19 3.05 12.71 0.18
N VAL A 20 2.90 13.58 -0.80
CA VAL A 20 1.58 14.00 -1.30
C VAL A 20 1.44 13.56 -2.74
N ASN A 21 0.30 12.96 -3.05
CA ASN A 21 0.01 12.40 -4.37
C ASN A 21 -1.32 12.98 -4.87
N PRO A 22 -1.32 14.20 -5.44
CA PRO A 22 -2.55 14.87 -5.84
C PRO A 22 -3.27 14.15 -7.00
N ASP A 23 -2.49 13.46 -7.85
CA ASP A 23 -2.98 12.81 -9.06
C ASP A 23 -3.55 11.40 -8.82
N LEU A 24 -3.36 10.84 -7.61
CA LEU A 24 -3.91 9.53 -7.28
C LEU A 24 -5.42 9.61 -7.02
N HIS A 25 -6.11 8.58 -7.47
CA HIS A 25 -7.51 8.37 -7.20
C HIS A 25 -7.76 8.27 -5.69
N LYS A 26 -8.70 9.08 -5.19
CA LYS A 26 -9.00 9.21 -3.75
C LYS A 26 -10.10 8.25 -3.25
N GLY A 27 -10.71 7.50 -4.15
CA GLY A 27 -11.83 6.60 -3.83
C GLY A 27 -11.39 5.24 -3.30
N LYS A 28 -12.36 4.33 -3.21
CA LYS A 28 -12.12 2.94 -2.79
C LYS A 28 -11.41 2.15 -3.90
N PRO A 29 -10.61 1.12 -3.52
CA PRO A 29 -9.99 0.22 -4.48
C PRO A 29 -11.04 -0.53 -5.30
N PHE A 30 -10.64 -1.05 -6.46
CA PHE A 30 -11.53 -1.82 -7.31
C PHE A 30 -11.87 -3.17 -6.67
N ALA A 31 -13.12 -3.34 -6.22
CA ALA A 31 -13.52 -4.40 -5.31
C ALA A 31 -13.19 -5.83 -5.78
N ALA A 32 -13.23 -6.10 -7.09
CA ALA A 32 -12.95 -7.44 -7.63
C ALA A 32 -11.46 -7.82 -7.62
N LEU A 33 -10.55 -6.86 -7.45
CA LEU A 33 -9.10 -7.09 -7.38
C LEU A 33 -8.55 -6.84 -5.96
N VAL A 34 -9.40 -7.07 -4.96
CA VAL A 34 -9.08 -6.89 -3.54
C VAL A 34 -9.23 -8.19 -2.78
N GLU A 35 -8.17 -8.57 -2.06
CA GLU A 35 -8.18 -9.74 -1.19
C GLU A 35 -7.90 -9.37 0.27
N PRO A 36 -8.45 -10.12 1.24
CA PRO A 36 -8.12 -9.93 2.65
C PRO A 36 -6.66 -10.32 2.89
N GLN A 37 -5.89 -9.42 3.52
CA GLN A 37 -4.52 -9.68 3.91
C GLN A 37 -4.39 -9.72 5.43
N PHE A 38 -3.98 -10.89 5.95
CA PHE A 38 -3.73 -11.06 7.38
C PHE A 38 -2.25 -10.90 7.69
N GLN A 39 -1.92 -10.06 8.66
CA GLN A 39 -0.54 -9.84 9.08
C GLN A 39 -0.06 -11.01 9.96
N LYS A 40 1.06 -11.62 9.59
CA LYS A 40 1.72 -12.66 10.40
C LYS A 40 2.46 -12.09 11.62
N ALA A 41 2.64 -10.77 11.70
CA ALA A 41 3.32 -10.06 12.79
C ALA A 41 4.70 -10.66 13.17
N GLY A 42 5.49 -11.08 12.18
CA GLY A 42 6.84 -11.62 12.38
C GLY A 42 6.90 -13.06 12.89
N ARG A 43 5.77 -13.78 12.95
CA ARG A 43 5.69 -15.17 13.40
C ARG A 43 5.65 -16.17 12.25
N ASN A 44 6.21 -17.37 12.46
CA ASN A 44 6.12 -18.49 11.54
C ASN A 44 4.89 -19.39 11.82
N ASN A 45 4.77 -20.51 11.10
CA ASN A 45 3.69 -21.49 11.24
C ASN A 45 3.64 -22.18 12.61
N ASN A 46 4.74 -22.21 13.36
CA ASN A 46 4.80 -22.74 14.73
C ASN A 46 4.50 -21.65 15.79
N GLY A 47 4.22 -20.42 15.38
CA GLY A 47 3.95 -19.29 16.27
C GLY A 47 5.20 -18.60 16.83
N HIS A 48 6.41 -19.07 16.49
CA HIS A 48 7.66 -18.47 16.94
C HIS A 48 7.97 -17.18 16.20
N ILE A 49 8.51 -16.18 16.93
CA ILE A 49 9.01 -14.94 16.33
C ILE A 49 10.30 -15.27 15.56
N THR A 50 10.22 -15.26 14.24
CA THR A 50 11.39 -15.40 13.36
C THR A 50 11.90 -14.06 12.85
N THR A 51 11.06 -13.03 12.87
CA THR A 51 11.42 -11.65 12.51
C THR A 51 10.99 -10.70 13.61
N ARG A 52 11.96 -10.05 14.26
CA ARG A 52 11.72 -9.08 15.35
C ARG A 52 11.22 -7.74 14.81
N HIS A 53 10.62 -6.94 15.71
CA HIS A 53 10.13 -5.58 15.44
C HIS A 53 9.07 -5.49 14.31
N LYS A 54 8.24 -6.52 14.16
CA LYS A 54 7.09 -6.55 13.23
C LYS A 54 5.79 -6.74 14.01
N GLY A 55 4.71 -6.10 13.56
CA GLY A 55 3.38 -6.15 14.17
C GLY A 55 2.85 -4.77 14.58
N GLY A 56 1.54 -4.65 14.80
CA GLY A 56 0.87 -3.41 15.22
C GLY A 56 0.61 -2.38 14.11
N GLY A 57 0.84 -2.75 12.85
CA GLY A 57 0.51 -1.89 11.70
C GLY A 57 -1.00 -1.79 11.45
N HIS A 58 -1.41 -0.78 10.69
CA HIS A 58 -2.80 -0.65 10.24
C HIS A 58 -3.21 -1.87 9.39
N LYS A 59 -4.50 -2.21 9.37
CA LYS A 59 -4.99 -3.31 8.54
C LYS A 59 -4.94 -2.91 7.06
N HIS A 60 -4.43 -3.80 6.22
CA HIS A 60 -4.34 -3.60 4.78
C HIS A 60 -5.09 -4.69 4.04
N HIS A 61 -5.40 -4.41 2.78
CA HIS A 61 -5.97 -5.37 1.86
C HIS A 61 -4.97 -5.55 0.73
N TYR A 62 -4.80 -6.78 0.27
CA TYR A 62 -3.92 -7.08 -0.83
C TYR A 62 -4.56 -6.63 -2.15
N ARG A 63 -3.75 -6.08 -3.05
CA ARG A 63 -4.13 -5.74 -4.43
C ARG A 63 -3.61 -6.81 -5.36
N VAL A 64 -4.51 -7.43 -6.10
CA VAL A 64 -4.12 -8.46 -7.06
C VAL A 64 -3.48 -7.76 -8.26
N VAL A 65 -2.15 -7.89 -8.36
CA VAL A 65 -1.35 -7.32 -9.45
C VAL A 65 -0.95 -8.42 -10.43
N ASP A 66 -1.22 -8.18 -11.72
CA ASP A 66 -0.76 -9.04 -12.81
C ASP A 66 0.71 -8.76 -13.13
N PHE A 67 1.59 -9.56 -12.53
CA PHE A 67 3.04 -9.53 -12.75
C PHE A 67 3.50 -10.37 -13.96
N LYS A 68 2.66 -11.26 -14.51
CA LYS A 68 3.08 -12.19 -15.57
C LYS A 68 2.75 -11.67 -16.97
N ARG A 69 1.53 -11.18 -17.19
CA ARG A 69 1.04 -10.57 -18.45
C ARG A 69 1.27 -11.40 -19.73
N ASN A 70 1.41 -12.72 -19.62
CA ASN A 70 1.74 -13.61 -20.73
C ASN A 70 0.53 -14.07 -21.56
N ASP A 71 -0.67 -13.62 -21.22
CA ASP A 71 -1.96 -14.04 -21.76
C ASP A 71 -2.63 -12.98 -22.65
N LYS A 72 -2.01 -11.80 -22.78
CA LYS A 72 -2.63 -10.59 -23.38
C LYS A 72 -1.79 -9.97 -24.50
N ASP A 73 -1.00 -10.77 -25.19
CA ASP A 73 -0.16 -10.30 -26.31
C ASP A 73 -1.02 -9.69 -27.43
N GLY A 74 -0.67 -8.47 -27.86
CA GLY A 74 -1.39 -7.73 -28.89
C GLY A 74 -2.70 -7.09 -28.44
N VAL A 75 -3.11 -7.25 -27.18
CA VAL A 75 -4.33 -6.64 -26.64
C VAL A 75 -4.01 -5.29 -25.99
N ALA A 76 -4.51 -4.21 -26.58
CA ALA A 76 -4.36 -2.87 -26.01
C ALA A 76 -5.25 -2.71 -24.75
N ALA A 77 -4.71 -2.07 -23.72
CA ALA A 77 -5.45 -1.72 -22.51
C ALA A 77 -5.42 -0.21 -22.29
N LYS A 78 -6.50 0.33 -21.73
CA LYS A 78 -6.57 1.74 -21.31
C LYS A 78 -6.29 1.82 -19.81
N VAL A 79 -5.41 2.74 -19.41
CA VAL A 79 -5.22 3.08 -18.00
C VAL A 79 -6.44 3.87 -17.53
N GLU A 80 -7.25 3.26 -16.67
CA GLU A 80 -8.46 3.89 -16.13
C GLU A 80 -8.14 4.89 -15.01
N ARG A 81 -7.35 4.46 -14.02
CA ARG A 81 -6.97 5.28 -12.86
C ARG A 81 -5.66 4.79 -12.24
N LEU A 82 -5.01 5.69 -11.50
CA LEU A 82 -3.85 5.38 -10.67
C LEU A 82 -4.28 5.44 -9.20
N GLU A 83 -3.96 4.41 -8.42
CA GLU A 83 -4.40 4.27 -7.02
C GLU A 83 -3.21 4.12 -6.07
N TYR A 84 -3.47 4.38 -4.78
CA TYR A 84 -2.52 4.07 -3.71
C TYR A 84 -2.67 2.61 -3.27
N ASP A 85 -1.54 1.89 -3.19
CA ASP A 85 -1.46 0.53 -2.65
C ASP A 85 -0.74 0.58 -1.28
N PRO A 86 -1.39 0.17 -0.18
CA PRO A 86 -0.88 0.36 1.18
C PRO A 86 0.09 -0.70 1.69
#